data_AF-A0A0A9G426-F1
#
_entry.id   AF-A0A0A9G426-F1
#
_cell.length_a   1.000
_cell.length_b   1.000
_cell.length_c   1.000
_cell.angle_alpha   90.00
_cell.angle_beta   90.00
_cell.angle_gamma   90.00
#
_symmetry.space_group_name_H-M   'P 1'
#
loop_
_entity.id
_entity.type
_entity.pdbx_description
1 polymer ?
#
loop_
_entity_poly.entity_id
_entity_poly.type
_entity_poly.pdbx_seq_one_letter_code
_entity_poly.pdbx_strand_id
1 'polypeptide(L)'
;MTSGLLVGALGQARYTTQIARTHMIPPYFALVHPRTGTPIYATVAVTLGAACVALFSSLDVLASVSSISTLFIFALVAVALLVRRYYVAGTTSPAQLRTFLAFLALVVLSSIGMSVYYNSGCAGRWPGYVVFGAGWAAGTAGLALCAKQQRAPKVYGVPLMPWLPAMSVATNLFLMGSLGSMAYLRFGICTVAMLVYYVLFGVHATYDMAHSGEEAASADAAADIVEQAKIVPVSTPPPV
;
A
#
# COMPACT_ATOMS: atom_id res chain seq x y z
N MET A 1 15.30 -22.53 4.24
CA MET A 1 16.03 -21.29 3.89
C MET A 1 16.08 -21.09 2.37
N THR A 2 16.59 -22.04 1.59
CA THR A 2 16.70 -21.94 0.11
C THR A 2 15.36 -21.73 -0.61
N SER A 3 14.31 -22.46 -0.24
CA SER A 3 12.98 -22.30 -0.86
C SER A 3 12.38 -20.91 -0.65
N GLY A 4 12.59 -20.30 0.52
CA GLY A 4 12.10 -18.95 0.83
C GLY A 4 12.81 -17.87 0.02
N LEU A 5 14.14 -18.02 -0.17
CA LEU A 5 14.93 -17.13 -1.03
C LEU A 5 14.47 -17.22 -2.49
N LEU A 6 14.19 -18.43 -2.98
CA LEU A 6 13.75 -18.66 -4.36
C LEU A 6 12.36 -18.04 -4.61
N VAL A 7 11.41 -18.25 -3.69
CA VAL A 7 10.06 -17.67 -3.77
C VAL A 7 10.13 -16.14 -3.67
N GLY A 8 10.96 -15.61 -2.78
CA GLY A 8 11.17 -14.17 -2.62
C GLY A 8 11.71 -13.52 -3.90
N ALA A 9 12.75 -14.10 -4.50
CA ALA A 9 13.35 -13.60 -5.74
C ALA A 9 12.33 -13.57 -6.90
N LEU A 10 11.54 -14.65 -7.05
CA LEU A 10 10.49 -14.73 -8.08
C LEU A 10 9.36 -13.72 -7.84
N GLY A 11 8.96 -13.52 -6.59
CA GLY A 11 7.92 -12.56 -6.21
C GLY A 11 8.34 -11.11 -6.48
N GLN A 12 9.57 -10.75 -6.09
CA GLN A 12 10.10 -9.40 -6.28
C GLN A 12 10.21 -9.02 -7.77
N ALA A 13 10.71 -9.93 -8.61
CA ALA A 13 10.82 -9.68 -10.05
C ALA A 13 9.46 -9.37 -10.70
N ARG A 14 8.41 -10.11 -10.32
CA ARG A 14 7.04 -9.88 -10.82
C ARG A 14 6.43 -8.58 -10.31
N TYR A 15 6.68 -8.25 -9.04
CA TYR A 15 6.23 -6.99 -8.46
C TYR A 15 6.85 -5.80 -9.19
N THR A 16 8.16 -5.83 -9.45
CA THR A 16 8.88 -4.80 -10.21
C THR A 16 8.38 -4.67 -11.64
N THR A 17 8.09 -5.78 -12.33
CA THR A 17 7.48 -5.73 -13.68
C THR A 17 6.11 -5.04 -13.67
N GLN A 18 5.29 -5.29 -12.64
CA GLN A 18 3.99 -4.65 -12.53
C GLN A 18 4.12 -3.14 -12.22
N ILE A 19 5.08 -2.74 -11.38
CA ILE A 19 5.40 -1.33 -11.14
C ILE A 19 5.91 -0.64 -12.41
N ALA A 20 6.74 -1.33 -13.20
CA ALA A 20 7.23 -0.81 -14.47
C ALA A 20 6.10 -0.65 -15.50
N ARG A 21 5.08 -1.51 -15.47
CA ARG A 21 3.86 -1.36 -16.29
C ARG A 21 2.98 -0.20 -15.87
N THR A 22 3.03 0.22 -14.60
CA THR A 22 2.40 1.46 -14.15
C THR A 22 3.30 2.68 -14.38
N HIS A 23 4.38 2.54 -15.17
CA HIS A 23 5.31 3.61 -15.56
C HIS A 23 5.97 4.39 -14.41
N MET A 24 5.98 3.84 -13.20
CA MET A 24 6.66 4.46 -12.05
C MET A 24 8.19 4.27 -12.09
N ILE A 25 8.67 3.35 -12.94
CA ILE A 25 10.06 2.97 -13.16
C ILE A 25 10.23 2.75 -14.69
N PRO A 26 11.41 2.97 -15.30
CA PRO A 26 11.59 2.86 -16.75
C PRO A 26 10.96 1.61 -17.40
N PRO A 27 10.27 1.74 -18.54
CA PRO A 27 9.47 0.67 -19.15
C PRO A 27 10.30 -0.53 -19.62
N TYR A 28 11.63 -0.38 -19.73
CA TYR A 28 12.55 -1.49 -19.99
C TYR A 28 12.39 -2.65 -19.00
N PHE A 29 12.04 -2.37 -17.73
CA PHE A 29 11.84 -3.42 -16.72
C PHE A 29 10.45 -4.10 -16.81
N ALA A 30 9.55 -3.60 -17.66
CA ALA A 30 8.27 -4.23 -17.95
C ALA A 30 8.36 -5.34 -19.01
N LEU A 31 9.49 -5.43 -19.72
CA LEU A 31 9.71 -6.40 -20.80
C LEU A 31 9.82 -7.83 -20.26
N VAL A 32 8.99 -8.71 -20.81
CA VAL A 32 8.95 -10.14 -20.48
C VAL A 32 9.46 -10.92 -21.68
N HIS A 33 10.36 -11.88 -21.47
CA HIS A 33 10.95 -12.64 -22.57
C HIS A 33 9.91 -13.56 -23.24
N PRO A 34 9.71 -13.51 -24.58
CA PRO A 34 8.65 -14.26 -25.27
C PRO A 34 8.74 -15.79 -25.19
N ARG A 35 9.92 -16.37 -24.96
CA ARG A 35 10.08 -17.83 -24.87
C ARG A 35 9.92 -18.38 -23.45
N THR A 36 10.39 -17.66 -22.43
CA THR A 36 10.38 -18.13 -21.04
C THR A 36 9.24 -17.56 -20.21
N GLY A 37 8.58 -16.48 -20.67
CA GLY A 37 7.53 -15.79 -19.92
C GLY A 37 8.03 -15.14 -18.63
N THR A 38 9.34 -14.95 -18.48
CA THR A 38 9.96 -14.39 -17.27
C THR A 38 10.53 -12.99 -17.51
N PRO A 39 10.41 -12.06 -16.53
CA PRO A 39 10.97 -10.72 -16.62
C PRO A 39 12.45 -10.72 -16.22
N ILE A 40 13.32 -11.09 -17.15
CA ILE A 40 14.77 -11.25 -16.90
C ILE A 40 15.41 -9.93 -16.45
N TYR A 41 15.11 -8.81 -17.12
CA TYR A 41 15.69 -7.50 -16.79
C TYR A 41 15.31 -7.03 -15.37
N ALA A 42 14.04 -7.20 -14.97
CA ALA A 42 13.60 -6.88 -13.61
C ALA A 42 14.26 -7.80 -12.57
N THR A 43 14.41 -9.09 -12.89
CA THR A 43 15.04 -10.08 -12.00
C THR A 43 16.50 -9.71 -11.73
N VAL A 44 17.26 -9.39 -12.78
CA VAL A 44 18.68 -9.00 -12.65
C VAL A 44 18.81 -7.71 -11.86
N ALA A 45 18.01 -6.68 -12.17
CA ALA A 45 18.07 -5.39 -11.49
C ALA A 45 17.81 -5.52 -9.97
N VAL A 46 16.75 -6.23 -9.58
CA VAL A 46 16.40 -6.40 -8.17
C VAL A 46 17.41 -7.29 -7.44
N THR A 47 17.87 -8.37 -8.07
CA THR A 47 18.85 -9.27 -7.44
C THR A 47 20.20 -8.60 -7.27
N LEU A 48 20.65 -7.83 -8.27
CA LEU A 48 21.89 -7.07 -8.18
C LEU A 48 21.78 -5.96 -7.13
N GLY A 49 20.67 -5.22 -7.09
CA GLY A 49 20.43 -4.21 -6.06
C GLY A 49 20.42 -4.81 -4.66
N ALA A 50 19.73 -5.95 -4.46
CA ALA A 50 19.72 -6.67 -3.20
C ALA A 50 21.12 -7.20 -2.82
N ALA A 51 21.90 -7.70 -3.79
CA ALA A 51 23.27 -8.17 -3.56
C ALA A 51 24.19 -7.03 -3.14
N CYS A 52 24.09 -5.86 -3.78
CA CYS A 52 24.83 -4.67 -3.38
C CYS A 52 24.49 -4.26 -1.94
N VAL A 53 23.20 -4.15 -1.59
CA VAL A 53 22.79 -3.80 -0.22
C VAL A 53 23.25 -4.85 0.79
N ALA A 54 23.17 -6.14 0.45
CA ALA A 54 23.64 -7.23 1.31
C ALA A 54 25.17 -7.25 1.49
N LEU A 55 25.95 -6.79 0.51
CA LEU A 55 27.41 -6.69 0.61
C LEU A 55 27.85 -5.61 1.61
N PHE A 56 27.10 -4.50 1.68
CA PHE A 56 27.44 -3.35 2.52
C PHE A 56 26.68 -3.31 3.87
N SER A 57 25.75 -4.24 4.12
CA SER A 57 24.88 -4.23 5.30
C SER A 57 24.98 -5.51 6.11
N SER A 58 24.96 -5.40 7.44
CA SER A 58 24.95 -6.56 8.32
C SER A 58 23.56 -7.22 8.38
N LEU A 59 23.54 -8.54 8.55
CA LEU A 59 22.30 -9.33 8.65
C LEU A 59 21.38 -8.84 9.77
N ASP A 60 21.92 -8.43 10.92
CA ASP A 60 21.12 -7.93 12.05
C ASP A 60 20.42 -6.60 11.71
N VAL A 61 21.10 -5.72 10.97
CA VAL A 61 20.52 -4.46 10.51
C VAL A 61 19.40 -4.76 9.52
N LEU A 62 19.67 -5.60 8.52
CA LEU A 62 18.69 -5.94 7.49
C LEU A 62 17.47 -6.67 8.06
N ALA A 63 17.67 -7.60 8.99
CA ALA A 63 16.59 -8.33 9.67
C ALA A 63 15.74 -7.38 10.54
N SER A 64 16.37 -6.47 11.29
CA SER A 64 15.64 -5.50 12.11
C SER A 64 14.75 -4.56 11.29
N VAL A 65 15.25 -4.07 10.14
CA VAL A 65 14.50 -3.20 9.22
C VAL A 65 13.42 -3.98 8.48
N SER A 66 13.69 -5.22 8.07
CA SER A 66 12.72 -6.07 7.39
C SER A 66 11.55 -6.47 8.30
N SER A 67 11.83 -6.81 9.57
CA SER A 67 10.79 -7.18 10.54
C SER A 67 9.85 -6.02 10.86
N ILE A 68 10.38 -4.82 11.13
CA ILE A 68 9.52 -3.66 11.40
C ILE A 68 8.71 -3.24 10.16
N SER A 69 9.30 -3.35 8.97
CA SER A 69 8.60 -3.06 7.71
C SER A 69 7.43 -4.02 7.45
N THR A 70 7.63 -5.31 7.69
CA THR A 70 6.56 -6.33 7.49
C THR A 70 5.43 -6.14 8.49
N LEU A 71 5.73 -5.92 9.77
CA LEU A 71 4.73 -5.60 10.80
C LEU A 71 3.95 -4.32 10.44
N PHE A 72 4.64 -3.29 9.93
CA PHE A 72 4.02 -2.05 9.50
C PHE A 72 3.08 -2.25 8.31
N ILE A 73 3.52 -2.97 7.28
CA ILE A 73 2.69 -3.28 6.11
C ILE A 73 1.47 -4.11 6.52
N PHE A 74 1.61 -5.10 7.40
CA PHE A 74 0.47 -5.89 7.88
C PHE A 74 -0.54 -5.06 8.68
N ALA A 75 -0.05 -4.12 9.51
CA ALA A 75 -0.91 -3.16 10.18
C ALA A 75 -1.66 -2.26 9.17
N LEU A 76 -0.95 -1.70 8.18
CA LEU A 76 -1.54 -0.85 7.14
C LEU A 76 -2.57 -1.61 6.30
N VAL A 77 -2.30 -2.85 5.90
CA VAL A 77 -3.23 -3.68 5.14
C VAL A 77 -4.49 -3.95 5.96
N ALA A 78 -4.36 -4.26 7.25
CA ALA A 78 -5.50 -4.48 8.12
C ALA A 78 -6.36 -3.21 8.28
N VAL A 79 -5.73 -2.04 8.43
CA VAL A 79 -6.43 -0.74 8.41
C VAL A 79 -7.10 -0.49 7.05
N ALA A 80 -6.40 -0.74 5.94
CA ALA A 80 -6.94 -0.56 4.60
C ALA A 80 -8.17 -1.45 4.33
N LEU A 81 -8.20 -2.67 4.88
CA LEU A 81 -9.38 -3.54 4.82
C LEU A 81 -10.58 -2.95 5.59
N LEU A 82 -10.34 -2.35 6.76
CA LEU A 82 -11.40 -1.65 7.52
C LEU A 82 -11.89 -0.43 6.73
N VAL A 83 -10.99 0.41 6.23
CA VAL A 83 -11.33 1.58 5.41
C VAL A 83 -12.12 1.16 4.18
N ARG A 84 -11.67 0.15 3.43
CA ARG A 84 -12.34 -0.33 2.21
C ARG A 84 -13.76 -0.83 2.47
N ARG A 85 -14.08 -1.26 3.69
CA ARG A 85 -15.43 -1.69 4.06
C ARG A 85 -16.35 -0.53 4.40
N TYR A 86 -15.88 0.36 5.26
CA TYR A 86 -16.71 1.39 5.89
C TYR A 86 -16.71 2.72 5.12
N TYR A 87 -15.73 2.93 4.23
CA TYR A 87 -15.65 4.09 3.37
C TYR A 87 -15.94 3.74 1.91
N VAL A 88 -16.92 4.44 1.34
CA VAL A 88 -17.20 4.45 -0.10
C VAL A 88 -17.26 5.91 -0.56
N ALA A 89 -16.43 6.24 -1.53
CA ALA A 89 -16.38 7.58 -2.12
C ALA A 89 -17.75 7.94 -2.72
N GLY A 90 -18.27 9.12 -2.38
CA GLY A 90 -19.51 9.68 -2.91
C GLY A 90 -20.81 9.33 -2.17
N THR A 91 -20.83 8.34 -1.27
CA THR A 91 -22.05 7.91 -0.54
C THR A 91 -21.98 8.08 0.97
N THR A 92 -20.77 8.25 1.54
CA THR A 92 -20.58 8.31 2.98
C THR A 92 -20.76 9.75 3.49
N SER A 93 -21.67 9.96 4.44
CA SER A 93 -21.85 11.25 5.11
C SER A 93 -20.57 11.63 5.91
N PRO A 94 -20.16 12.91 5.93
CA PRO A 94 -18.98 13.36 6.68
C PRO A 94 -19.09 13.06 8.20
N ALA A 95 -20.31 13.01 8.75
CA ALA A 95 -20.52 12.60 10.13
C ALA A 95 -20.15 11.13 10.36
N GLN A 96 -20.56 10.23 9.47
CA GLN A 96 -20.25 8.79 9.56
C GLN A 96 -18.78 8.51 9.32
N LEU A 97 -18.13 9.26 8.43
CA LEU A 97 -16.67 9.20 8.23
C LEU A 97 -15.92 9.59 9.50
N ARG A 98 -16.31 10.70 10.17
CA ARG A 98 -15.69 11.12 11.44
C ARG A 98 -15.90 10.07 12.53
N THR A 99 -17.09 9.48 12.63
CA THR A 99 -17.36 8.39 13.57
C THR A 99 -16.49 7.16 13.29
N PHE A 100 -16.37 6.74 12.03
CA PHE A 100 -15.49 5.64 11.62
C PHE A 100 -14.02 5.94 11.95
N LEU A 101 -13.54 7.14 11.60
CA LEU A 101 -12.17 7.58 11.90
C LEU A 101 -11.92 7.65 13.41
N ALA A 102 -12.89 8.10 14.21
CA ALA A 102 -12.77 8.15 15.66
C ALA A 102 -12.62 6.75 16.27
N PHE A 103 -13.43 5.77 15.85
CA PHE A 103 -13.29 4.39 16.34
C PHE A 103 -12.03 3.70 15.82
N LEU A 104 -11.63 3.96 14.58
CA LEU A 104 -10.35 3.48 14.04
C LEU A 104 -9.17 4.05 14.83
N ALA A 105 -9.19 5.36 15.11
CA ALA A 105 -8.18 6.01 15.94
C ALA A 105 -8.19 5.45 17.36
N LEU A 106 -9.36 5.18 17.95
CA LEU A 106 -9.46 4.54 19.26
C LEU A 106 -8.79 3.16 19.28
N VAL A 107 -9.03 2.31 18.27
CA VAL A 107 -8.40 0.99 18.14
C VAL A 107 -6.87 1.11 18.03
N VAL A 108 -6.38 2.03 17.20
CA VAL A 108 -4.95 2.26 16.98
C VAL A 108 -4.28 2.82 18.23
N LEU A 109 -4.85 3.89 18.82
CA LEU A 109 -4.32 4.52 20.03
C LEU A 109 -4.33 3.57 21.23
N SER A 110 -5.37 2.74 21.37
CA SER A 110 -5.41 1.73 22.43
C SER A 110 -4.33 0.67 22.25
N SER A 111 -4.04 0.29 21.00
CA SER A 111 -2.97 -0.66 20.66
C SER A 111 -1.58 -0.09 20.92
N ILE A 112 -1.35 1.19 20.57
CA ILE A 112 -0.10 1.90 20.89
C ILE A 112 0.04 2.07 22.41
N GLY A 113 -1.05 2.46 23.09
CA GLY A 113 -1.08 2.63 24.54
C GLY A 113 -0.74 1.34 25.29
N MET A 114 -1.28 0.21 24.85
CA MET A 114 -0.93 -1.13 25.34
C MET A 114 0.57 -1.41 25.18
N SER A 115 1.14 -1.10 24.02
CA SER A 115 2.56 -1.31 23.73
C SER A 115 3.48 -0.41 24.55
N VAL A 116 3.12 0.87 24.71
CA VAL A 116 3.88 1.82 25.54
C VAL A 116 3.80 1.42 27.01
N TYR A 117 2.63 1.02 27.48
CA TYR A 117 2.42 0.54 28.84
C TYR A 117 3.30 -0.68 29.17
N TYR A 118 3.39 -1.62 28.23
CA TYR A 118 4.28 -2.77 28.32
C TYR A 118 5.76 -2.37 28.43
N ASN A 119 6.19 -1.36 27.66
CA ASN A 119 7.58 -0.90 27.64
C ASN A 119 7.96 0.03 28.81
N SER A 120 6.99 0.65 29.49
CA SER A 120 7.22 1.71 30.51
C SER A 120 7.65 1.18 31.89
N GLY A 121 8.11 -0.07 32.01
CA GLY A 121 8.51 -0.67 33.29
C GLY A 121 7.36 -0.88 34.30
N CYS A 122 6.12 -0.48 33.96
CA CYS A 122 4.91 -0.70 34.74
C CYS A 122 4.22 -2.04 34.44
N ALA A 123 4.90 -2.95 33.75
CA ALA A 123 4.37 -4.24 33.29
C ALA A 123 3.79 -5.13 34.40
N GLY A 124 4.11 -4.86 35.67
CA GLY A 124 3.53 -5.57 36.82
C GLY A 124 2.10 -5.15 37.21
N ARG A 125 1.57 -4.05 36.66
CA ARG A 125 0.21 -3.58 36.98
C ARG A 125 -0.78 -4.06 35.92
N TRP A 126 -1.51 -5.12 36.24
CA TRP A 126 -2.60 -5.65 35.40
C TRP A 126 -3.69 -4.62 34.99
N PRO A 127 -4.04 -3.58 35.79
CA PRO A 127 -5.10 -2.63 35.42
C PRO A 127 -4.88 -1.90 34.09
N GLY A 128 -3.64 -1.58 33.71
CA GLY A 128 -3.39 -0.91 32.44
C GLY A 128 -3.74 -1.79 31.24
N TYR A 129 -3.41 -3.08 31.30
CA TYR A 129 -3.77 -4.05 30.26
C TYR A 129 -5.28 -4.20 30.11
N VAL A 130 -6.03 -4.13 31.21
CA VAL A 130 -7.50 -4.17 31.19
C VAL A 130 -8.07 -2.90 30.56
N VAL A 131 -7.53 -1.72 30.87
CA VAL A 131 -8.00 -0.43 30.31
C VAL A 131 -7.76 -0.38 28.80
N PHE A 132 -6.56 -0.72 28.32
CA PHE A 132 -6.26 -0.73 26.88
C PHE A 132 -6.97 -1.88 26.14
N GLY A 133 -7.11 -3.04 26.77
CA GLY A 133 -7.89 -4.15 26.23
C GLY A 133 -9.38 -3.77 26.06
N ALA A 134 -9.96 -3.13 27.07
CA ALA A 134 -11.34 -2.63 27.05
C ALA A 134 -11.52 -1.51 26.02
N GLY A 135 -10.57 -0.58 25.91
CA GLY A 135 -10.59 0.49 24.89
C GLY A 135 -10.52 -0.07 23.46
N TRP A 136 -9.72 -1.11 23.24
CA TRP A 136 -9.66 -1.81 21.96
C TRP A 136 -10.98 -2.56 21.66
N ALA A 137 -11.52 -3.28 22.64
CA ALA A 137 -12.81 -3.97 22.50
C ALA A 137 -13.98 -2.99 22.25
N ALA A 138 -13.98 -1.83 22.93
CA ALA A 138 -14.96 -0.78 22.73
C ALA A 138 -14.85 -0.14 21.33
N GLY A 139 -13.63 0.11 20.85
CA GLY A 139 -13.42 0.65 19.50
C GLY A 139 -13.82 -0.33 18.40
N THR A 140 -13.54 -1.62 18.58
CA THR A 140 -13.95 -2.68 17.63
C THR A 140 -15.45 -2.95 17.65
N ALA A 141 -16.07 -2.98 18.83
CA ALA A 141 -17.51 -3.06 18.98
C ALA A 141 -18.21 -1.81 18.40
N GLY A 142 -17.65 -0.61 18.60
CA GLY A 142 -18.13 0.63 18.01
C GLY A 142 -18.09 0.61 16.48
N LEU A 143 -17.03 0.05 15.89
CA LEU A 143 -16.98 -0.21 14.44
C LEU A 143 -18.04 -1.23 13.99
N ALA A 144 -18.32 -2.26 14.78
CA ALA A 144 -19.30 -3.29 14.42
C ALA A 144 -20.76 -2.79 14.53
N LEU A 145 -21.05 -1.96 15.53
CA LEU A 145 -22.41 -1.54 15.88
C LEU A 145 -22.80 -0.18 15.28
N CYS A 146 -21.89 0.79 15.27
CA CYS A 146 -22.20 2.17 14.87
C CYS A 146 -21.88 2.47 13.40
N ALA A 147 -20.90 1.77 12.80
CA ALA A 147 -20.52 2.02 11.42
C ALA A 147 -21.39 1.17 10.47
N LYS A 148 -22.26 1.83 9.69
CA LYS A 148 -23.09 1.16 8.68
C LYS A 148 -22.18 0.51 7.64
N GLN A 149 -22.23 -0.81 7.57
CA GLN A 149 -21.41 -1.60 6.67
C GLN A 149 -21.82 -1.35 5.20
N GLN A 150 -21.04 -0.57 4.45
CA GLN A 150 -21.45 -0.12 3.10
C GLN A 150 -21.16 -1.14 1.99
N ARG A 151 -20.15 -2.02 2.16
CA ARG A 151 -19.69 -2.87 1.05
C ARG A 151 -19.59 -4.35 1.43
N ALA A 152 -20.63 -5.15 1.18
CA ALA A 152 -20.55 -6.62 1.30
C ALA A 152 -19.59 -7.22 0.26
N PRO A 153 -18.77 -8.24 0.59
CA PRO A 153 -17.78 -8.80 -0.32
C PRO A 153 -18.46 -9.85 -1.21
N LYS A 154 -18.38 -9.71 -2.54
CA LYS A 154 -19.07 -10.64 -3.47
C LYS A 154 -18.44 -12.04 -3.60
N VAL A 155 -17.15 -12.22 -3.26
CA VAL A 155 -16.43 -13.50 -3.52
C VAL A 155 -15.46 -13.92 -2.40
N TYR A 156 -14.78 -12.99 -1.72
CA TYR A 156 -13.88 -13.30 -0.60
C TYR A 156 -14.11 -12.34 0.57
N GLY A 157 -14.91 -12.77 1.55
CA GLY A 157 -15.18 -12.05 2.79
C GLY A 157 -14.36 -12.59 3.94
N VAL A 158 -13.86 -11.70 4.80
CA VAL A 158 -13.22 -12.10 6.06
C VAL A 158 -14.30 -12.54 7.05
N PRO A 159 -14.29 -13.79 7.55
CA PRO A 159 -15.40 -14.38 8.31
C PRO A 159 -15.64 -13.76 9.70
N LEU A 160 -14.69 -12.99 10.25
CA LEU A 160 -14.82 -12.30 11.56
C LEU A 160 -14.62 -10.78 11.45
N MET A 161 -15.14 -10.15 10.39
CA MET A 161 -15.06 -8.70 10.25
C MET A 161 -16.00 -8.00 11.25
N PRO A 162 -15.60 -6.96 12.02
CA PRO A 162 -14.32 -6.22 12.03
C PRO A 162 -13.27 -6.69 13.04
N TRP A 163 -13.54 -7.72 13.83
CA TRP A 163 -12.68 -8.22 14.89
C TRP A 163 -11.34 -8.76 14.38
N LEU A 164 -11.34 -9.53 13.28
CA LEU A 164 -10.12 -10.16 12.76
C LEU A 164 -9.10 -9.12 12.24
N PRO A 165 -9.48 -8.13 11.40
CA PRO A 165 -8.54 -7.07 11.02
C PRO A 165 -8.08 -6.22 12.21
N ALA A 166 -8.96 -5.94 13.18
CA ALA A 166 -8.58 -5.15 14.36
C ALA A 166 -7.62 -5.89 15.31
N MET A 167 -7.76 -7.21 15.44
CA MET A 167 -6.78 -8.06 16.13
C MET A 167 -5.43 -8.00 15.42
N SER A 168 -5.42 -8.09 14.09
CA SER A 168 -4.20 -7.96 13.30
C SER A 168 -3.52 -6.60 13.53
N VAL A 169 -4.27 -5.50 13.57
CA VAL A 169 -3.70 -4.17 13.90
C VAL A 169 -3.08 -4.19 15.31
N ALA A 170 -3.81 -4.70 16.31
CA ALA A 170 -3.34 -4.73 17.68
C ALA A 170 -2.05 -5.57 17.85
N THR A 171 -2.02 -6.78 17.31
CA THR A 171 -0.84 -7.66 17.40
C THR A 171 0.36 -7.06 16.67
N ASN A 172 0.18 -6.52 15.46
CA ASN A 172 1.29 -5.95 14.71
C ASN A 172 1.85 -4.68 15.38
N LEU A 173 1.00 -3.81 15.92
CA LEU A 173 1.44 -2.60 16.64
C LEU A 173 2.12 -2.93 17.97
N PHE A 174 1.63 -3.93 18.70
CA PHE A 174 2.24 -4.41 19.94
C PHE A 174 3.64 -5.00 19.69
N LEU A 175 3.76 -5.86 18.66
CA LEU A 175 5.05 -6.42 18.27
C LEU A 175 6.00 -5.31 17.83
N MET A 176 5.50 -4.33 17.08
CA MET A 176 6.30 -3.18 16.64
C MET A 176 6.91 -2.43 17.82
N GLY A 177 6.11 -2.07 18.84
CA GLY A 177 6.61 -1.36 20.02
C GLY A 177 7.40 -2.22 21.00
N SER A 178 7.54 -3.52 20.73
CA SER A 178 8.48 -4.41 21.43
C SER A 178 9.87 -4.44 20.76
N LEU A 179 10.05 -3.86 19.56
CA LEU A 179 11.36 -3.75 18.93
C LEU A 179 12.18 -2.60 19.53
N GLY A 180 13.50 -2.78 19.57
CA GLY A 180 14.42 -1.78 20.09
C GLY A 180 14.37 -0.46 19.32
N SER A 181 14.62 0.66 20.01
CA SER A 181 14.61 2.03 19.45
C SER A 181 15.56 2.22 18.26
N MET A 182 16.67 1.48 18.21
CA MET A 182 17.58 1.45 17.06
C MET A 182 16.90 0.98 15.76
N ALA A 183 15.96 0.03 15.84
CA ALA A 183 15.25 -0.47 14.66
C ALA A 183 14.34 0.61 14.06
N TYR A 184 13.68 1.40 14.91
CA TYR A 184 12.85 2.53 14.50
C TYR A 184 13.64 3.61 13.78
N LEU A 185 14.82 3.96 14.29
CA LEU A 185 15.67 4.98 13.68
C LEU A 185 16.13 4.52 12.29
N ARG A 186 16.57 3.26 12.15
CA ARG A 186 16.98 2.67 10.87
C ARG A 186 15.83 2.63 9.86
N PHE A 187 14.66 2.19 10.30
CA PHE A 187 13.45 2.16 9.46
C PHE A 187 13.02 3.57 9.03
N GLY A 188 13.10 4.56 9.93
CA GLY A 188 12.81 5.96 9.62
C GLY A 188 13.73 6.51 8.53
N ILE A 189 15.04 6.34 8.67
CA ILE A 189 16.01 6.78 7.65
C ILE A 189 15.74 6.09 6.30
N CYS A 190 15.52 4.77 6.30
CA CYS A 190 15.23 4.02 5.08
C CYS A 190 13.93 4.50 4.40
N THR A 191 12.90 4.78 5.19
CA THR A 191 11.62 5.29 4.70
C THR A 191 11.78 6.68 4.09
N VAL A 192 12.52 7.58 4.74
CA VAL A 192 12.79 8.92 4.20
C VAL A 192 13.58 8.83 2.90
N ALA A 193 14.62 7.98 2.84
CA ALA A 193 15.38 7.77 1.61
C ALA A 193 14.51 7.24 0.46
N MET A 194 13.62 6.28 0.74
CA MET A 194 12.67 5.76 -0.24
C MET A 194 11.64 6.82 -0.67
N LEU A 195 11.18 7.66 0.26
CA LEU A 195 10.25 8.76 -0.04
C LEU A 195 10.91 9.83 -0.92
N VAL A 196 12.17 10.18 -0.63
CA VAL A 196 12.95 11.12 -1.45
C VAL A 196 13.12 10.56 -2.86
N TYR A 197 13.51 9.29 -2.99
CA TYR A 197 13.58 8.62 -4.29
C TYR A 197 12.23 8.64 -5.02
N TYR A 198 11.14 8.34 -4.31
CA TYR A 198 9.78 8.37 -4.87
C TYR A 198 9.38 9.76 -5.37
N VAL A 199 9.62 10.82 -4.61
CA VAL A 199 9.26 12.19 -5.00
C VAL A 199 10.13 12.71 -6.14
N LEU A 200 11.44 12.45 -6.09
CA LEU A 200 12.36 12.94 -7.11
C LEU A 200 12.23 12.19 -8.43
N PHE A 201 12.17 10.85 -8.41
CA PHE A 201 12.12 10.05 -9.63
C PHE A 201 10.72 9.53 -9.93
N GLY A 202 10.03 8.97 -8.94
CA GLY A 202 8.74 8.31 -9.14
C GLY A 202 7.62 9.27 -9.57
N VAL A 203 7.50 10.42 -8.90
CA VAL A 203 6.47 11.43 -9.23
C VAL A 203 6.77 12.09 -10.58
N HIS A 204 8.01 12.48 -10.84
CA HIS A 204 8.37 13.08 -12.13
C HIS A 204 8.17 12.09 -13.29
N ALA A 205 8.60 10.83 -13.14
CA ALA A 205 8.37 9.81 -14.16
C ALA A 205 6.87 9.53 -14.40
N THR A 206 6.05 9.56 -13.34
CA THR A 206 4.60 9.37 -13.46
C THR A 206 3.93 10.59 -14.08
N TYR A 207 4.40 11.80 -13.76
CA TYR A 207 3.86 13.07 -14.25
C TYR A 207 4.15 13.29 -15.74
N ASP A 208 5.39 13.05 -16.16
CA ASP A 208 5.81 13.18 -17.56
C ASP A 208 5.03 12.23 -18.48
N MET A 209 4.68 11.04 -18.00
CA MET A 209 3.88 10.06 -18.73
C MET A 209 2.39 10.42 -18.77
N ALA A 210 1.83 11.00 -17.70
CA ALA A 210 0.46 11.49 -17.71
C ALA A 210 0.25 12.60 -18.75
N HIS A 211 1.22 13.53 -18.86
CA HIS A 211 1.18 14.61 -19.85
C HIS A 211 1.43 14.09 -21.27
N SER A 212 2.36 13.14 -21.45
CA SER A 212 2.58 12.48 -22.74
C SER A 212 1.35 11.71 -23.22
N GLY A 213 0.57 11.13 -22.29
CA GLY A 213 -0.69 10.45 -22.59
C GLY A 213 -1.81 11.40 -23.00
N GLU A 214 -1.92 12.57 -22.37
CA GLU A 214 -2.86 13.63 -22.76
C GLU A 214 -2.48 14.27 -24.11
N GLU A 215 -1.19 14.49 -24.36
CA GLU A 215 -0.66 14.98 -25.65
C GLU A 215 -0.90 13.95 -26.77
N ALA A 216 -0.69 12.66 -26.51
CA ALA A 216 -0.98 11.60 -27.48
C ALA A 216 -2.48 11.45 -27.76
N ALA A 217 -3.34 11.50 -26.73
CA ALA A 217 -4.79 11.43 -26.89
C ALA A 217 -5.36 12.65 -27.62
N SER A 218 -4.80 13.84 -27.38
CA SER A 218 -5.19 15.07 -28.10
C SER A 218 -4.67 15.09 -29.54
N ALA A 219 -3.50 14.53 -29.81
CA ALA A 219 -2.98 14.35 -31.17
C ALA A 219 -3.79 13.33 -31.99
N ASP A 220 -4.22 12.23 -31.37
CA ASP A 220 -5.07 11.20 -32.01
C ASP A 220 -6.46 11.76 -32.32
N ALA A 221 -7.06 12.50 -31.37
CA ALA A 221 -8.31 13.22 -31.60
C ALA A 221 -8.20 14.27 -32.71
N ALA A 222 -7.06 14.97 -32.83
CA ALA A 222 -6.83 15.91 -33.92
C ALA A 222 -6.66 15.22 -35.28
N ALA A 223 -6.02 14.04 -35.31
CA ALA A 223 -5.88 13.24 -36.53
C ALA A 223 -7.23 12.70 -37.04
N ASP A 224 -8.09 12.21 -36.12
CA ASP A 224 -9.45 11.75 -36.44
C ASP A 224 -10.32 12.87 -37.02
N ILE A 225 -10.21 14.10 -36.51
CA ILE A 225 -10.94 15.27 -37.05
C ILE A 225 -10.48 15.60 -38.47
N VAL A 226 -9.17 15.53 -38.74
CA VAL A 226 -8.62 15.77 -40.08
C VAL A 226 -9.02 14.68 -41.06
N GLU A 227 -9.07 13.42 -40.62
CA GLU A 227 -9.53 12.30 -41.44
C GLU A 227 -11.02 12.40 -41.76
N GLN A 228 -11.86 12.75 -40.77
CA GLN A 228 -13.29 13.02 -41.00
C GLN A 228 -13.53 14.21 -41.93
N ALA A 229 -12.73 15.28 -41.85
CA ALA A 229 -12.83 16.43 -42.74
C ALA A 229 -12.48 16.08 -44.21
N LYS A 230 -11.65 15.06 -44.43
CA LYS A 230 -11.29 14.57 -45.78
C LYS A 230 -12.37 13.70 -46.42
N ILE A 231 -13.26 13.10 -45.61
CA ILE A 231 -14.28 12.15 -46.06
C ILE A 231 -15.59 12.83 -46.49
N VAL A 232 -15.83 14.11 -46.15
CA VAL A 232 -17.02 14.84 -46.62
C VAL A 232 -16.81 15.35 -48.06
N PRO A 233 -17.47 14.78 -49.09
CA PRO A 233 -17.44 15.34 -50.42
C PRO A 233 -18.42 16.51 -50.50
N VAL A 234 -17.93 17.66 -50.97
CA VAL A 234 -18.74 18.79 -51.42
C VAL A 234 -19.73 18.30 -52.49
N SER A 235 -21.02 18.15 -52.17
CA SER A 235 -22.12 18.37 -53.12
C SER A 235 -23.50 18.21 -52.46
N THR A 236 -24.19 19.32 -52.24
CA THR A 236 -25.65 19.37 -52.35
C THR A 236 -26.00 20.61 -53.18
N PRO A 237 -26.57 20.47 -54.38
CA PRO A 237 -26.94 21.62 -55.21
C PRO A 237 -28.13 22.38 -54.60
N PRO A 238 -28.29 23.69 -54.90
CA PRO A 238 -29.32 24.52 -54.31
C PRO A 238 -30.73 24.12 -54.81
N PRO A 239 -31.78 24.21 -53.96
CA PRO A 239 -33.15 24.00 -54.38
C PRO A 239 -33.60 25.15 -55.28
N VAL A 240 -34.23 24.79 -56.40
CA VAL A 240 -34.88 25.68 -57.38
C VAL A 240 -36.23 26.17 -56.83
#